data_AF-A0A2G8ED82-F1
#
_entry.id   AF-A0A2G8ED82-F1
#
_cell.length_a   1.000
_cell.length_b   1.000
_cell.length_c   1.000
_cell.angle_alpha   90.00
_cell.angle_beta   90.00
_cell.angle_gamma   90.00
#
_symmetry.space_group_name_H-M   'P 1'
#
loop_
_entity.id
_entity.type
_entity.pdbx_description
1 polymer ?
#
loop_
_entity_poly.entity_id
_entity_poly.type
_entity_poly.pdbx_seq_one_letter_code
_entity_poly.pdbx_strand_id
1 'polypeptide(L)'
;MRGLAVRIAWGKARVMVVIDAERAAEEMSDAVFEAQAGGYNDYRSGQPLPHMFADVPELAAAWELGRSFAAVSDEMEGCTGCHNDRGEPCPYHG
;
A
#
# COMPACT_ATOMS: atom_id res chain seq x y z
N MET A 1 -14.72 10.08 -2.71
CA MET A 1 -13.88 10.48 -1.55
C MET A 1 -12.75 9.47 -1.43
N ARG A 2 -11.48 9.90 -1.44
CA ARG A 2 -10.31 8.99 -1.37
C ARG A 2 -10.35 8.16 -0.07
N GLY A 3 -10.06 6.87 -0.18
CA GLY A 3 -10.04 5.93 0.95
C GLY A 3 -11.40 5.50 1.52
N LEU A 4 -12.53 6.06 1.05
CA LEU A 4 -13.84 5.75 1.64
C LEU A 4 -14.24 4.28 1.44
N ALA A 5 -14.03 3.72 0.25
CA ALA A 5 -14.38 2.33 -0.03
C ALA A 5 -13.61 1.36 0.88
N VAL A 6 -12.28 1.52 0.95
CA VAL A 6 -11.39 0.75 1.84
C VAL A 6 -11.80 0.93 3.31
N ARG A 7 -12.14 2.14 3.75
CA ARG A 7 -12.58 2.40 5.12
C ARG A 7 -13.88 1.69 5.48
N ILE A 8 -14.82 1.63 4.52
CA ILE A 8 -16.08 0.88 4.67
C ILE A 8 -15.79 -0.61 4.76
N ALA A 9 -14.93 -1.16 3.89
CA ALA A 9 -14.54 -2.56 3.90
C ALA A 9 -13.92 -2.95 5.25
N TRP A 10 -12.93 -2.18 5.71
CA TRP A 10 -12.31 -2.36 7.03
C TRP A 10 -13.32 -2.31 8.19
N GLY A 11 -14.24 -1.33 8.17
CA GLY A 11 -15.29 -1.22 9.18
C GLY A 11 -16.22 -2.44 9.22
N LYS A 12 -16.62 -2.94 8.05
CA LYS A 12 -17.43 -4.17 7.93
C LYS A 12 -16.69 -5.38 8.46
N ALA A 13 -15.42 -5.55 8.08
CA ALA A 13 -14.59 -6.66 8.55
C ALA A 13 -14.43 -6.65 10.08
N ARG A 14 -14.25 -5.47 10.70
CA ARG A 14 -14.19 -5.35 12.16
C ARG A 14 -15.46 -5.80 12.88
N VAL A 15 -16.63 -5.51 12.32
CA VAL A 15 -17.90 -5.98 12.88
C VAL A 15 -18.08 -7.49 12.64
N MET A 16 -17.62 -8.00 11.50
CA MET A 16 -17.72 -9.41 11.13
C MET A 16 -17.00 -10.36 12.09
N VAL A 17 -15.97 -9.89 12.82
CA VAL A 17 -15.18 -10.71 13.77
C VAL A 17 -16.06 -11.48 14.76
N VAL A 18 -17.21 -10.93 15.18
CA VAL A 18 -18.11 -11.59 16.15
C VAL A 18 -19.00 -12.68 15.53
N ILE A 19 -19.03 -12.76 14.20
CA ILE A 19 -19.85 -13.69 13.42
C ILE A 19 -18.97 -14.77 12.77
N ASP A 20 -17.89 -14.33 12.12
CA ASP A 20 -16.95 -15.17 11.39
C ASP A 20 -15.56 -14.51 11.43
N ALA A 21 -14.72 -14.99 12.36
CA ALA A 21 -13.41 -14.41 12.60
C ALA A 21 -12.40 -14.70 11.49
N GLU A 22 -12.52 -15.85 10.81
CA GLU A 22 -11.63 -16.23 9.73
C GLU A 22 -11.91 -15.35 8.51
N ARG A 23 -13.19 -15.24 8.11
CA ARG A 23 -13.56 -14.36 7.00
C ARG A 23 -13.26 -12.90 7.31
N ALA A 24 -13.46 -12.46 8.55
CA ALA A 24 -13.12 -11.10 8.96
C ALA A 24 -11.62 -10.80 8.79
N ALA A 25 -10.74 -11.76 9.11
CA ALA A 25 -9.30 -11.58 8.94
C ALA A 25 -8.92 -11.45 7.46
N GLU A 26 -9.54 -12.23 6.57
CA GLU A 26 -9.35 -12.11 5.12
C GLU A 26 -9.76 -10.72 4.61
N GLU A 27 -10.95 -10.26 4.97
CA GLU A 27 -11.48 -8.95 4.52
C GLU A 27 -10.67 -7.77 5.07
N MET A 28 -10.12 -7.89 6.29
CA MET A 28 -9.17 -6.90 6.83
C MET A 28 -7.87 -6.89 6.03
N SER A 29 -7.35 -8.07 5.68
CA SER A 29 -6.14 -8.22 4.87
C SER A 29 -6.34 -7.60 3.49
N ASP A 30 -7.49 -7.82 2.85
CA ASP A 30 -7.82 -7.24 1.55
C ASP A 30 -7.87 -5.70 1.61
N ALA A 31 -8.49 -5.14 2.65
CA ALA A 31 -8.51 -3.68 2.85
C ALA A 31 -7.11 -3.10 3.07
N VAL A 32 -6.22 -3.82 3.76
CA VAL A 32 -4.81 -3.42 3.93
C VAL A 32 -4.08 -3.43 2.59
N PHE A 33 -4.25 -4.46 1.77
CA PHE A 33 -3.66 -4.52 0.43
C PHE A 33 -4.18 -3.41 -0.48
N GLU A 34 -5.48 -3.10 -0.43
CA GLU A 34 -6.03 -1.98 -1.19
C GLU A 34 -5.48 -0.63 -0.73
N ALA A 35 -5.31 -0.41 0.59
CA ALA A 35 -4.70 0.80 1.11
C ALA A 35 -3.25 0.95 0.62
N GLN A 36 -2.49 -0.15 0.63
CA GLN A 36 -1.13 -0.18 0.11
C GLN A 36 -1.07 0.12 -1.40
N ALA A 37 -1.91 -0.52 -2.21
CA ALA A 37 -2.01 -0.21 -3.63
C ALA A 37 -2.39 1.26 -3.88
N GLY A 38 -3.27 1.81 -3.04
CA GLY A 38 -3.61 3.23 -3.04
C GLY A 38 -2.38 4.12 -2.81
N GLY A 39 -1.55 3.78 -1.81
CA GLY A 39 -0.30 4.48 -1.52
C GLY A 39 0.67 4.46 -2.69
N TYR A 40 0.86 3.29 -3.29
CA TYR A 40 1.71 3.14 -4.46
C TYR A 40 1.27 4.05 -5.61
N ASN A 41 -0.02 4.05 -5.94
CA ASN A 41 -0.58 4.86 -7.02
C ASN A 41 -0.55 6.37 -6.71
N ASP A 42 -0.75 6.74 -5.45
CA ASP A 42 -0.77 8.13 -5.01
C ASP A 42 0.64 8.78 -5.02
N TYR A 43 1.71 7.98 -4.93
CA TYR A 43 3.10 8.43 -4.80
C TYR A 43 3.49 9.52 -5.82
N ARG A 44 3.36 9.23 -7.12
CA ARG A 44 3.80 10.14 -8.20
C ARG A 44 3.02 11.45 -8.22
N SER A 45 1.76 11.42 -7.77
CA SER A 45 0.90 12.59 -7.70
C SER A 45 1.09 13.42 -6.42
N GLY A 46 1.97 12.99 -5.51
CA GLY A 46 2.30 13.71 -4.27
C GLY A 46 1.12 13.82 -3.30
N GLN A 47 0.10 12.99 -3.45
CA GLN A 47 -1.12 13.09 -2.66
C GLN A 47 -0.84 12.82 -1.17
N PRO A 48 -1.49 13.53 -0.23
CA PRO A 48 -1.37 13.25 1.19
C PRO A 48 -2.17 11.99 1.56
N LEU A 49 -1.94 11.48 2.77
CA LEU A 49 -2.69 10.37 3.36
C LEU A 49 -4.20 10.63 3.25
N PRO A 50 -5.00 9.68 2.75
CA PRO A 50 -6.45 9.81 2.75
C PRO A 50 -6.98 10.06 4.16
N HIS A 51 -7.80 11.10 4.35
CA HIS A 51 -8.38 11.43 5.65
C HIS A 51 -9.16 10.25 6.27
N MET A 52 -9.75 9.39 5.43
CA MET A 52 -10.45 8.18 5.84
C MET A 52 -9.56 7.13 6.52
N PHE A 53 -8.24 7.23 6.41
CA PHE A 53 -7.27 6.32 7.04
C PHE A 53 -6.63 6.92 8.29
N ALA A 54 -6.81 8.22 8.54
CA ALA A 54 -6.10 8.93 9.60
C ALA A 54 -6.35 8.36 11.01
N ASP A 55 -7.51 7.75 11.23
CA ASP A 55 -7.91 7.13 12.50
C ASP A 55 -7.74 5.60 12.52
N VAL A 56 -7.20 4.99 11.45
CA VAL A 56 -6.97 3.55 11.34
C VAL A 56 -5.49 3.29 11.07
N PRO A 57 -4.68 3.08 12.11
CA PRO A 57 -3.22 2.93 11.99
C PRO A 57 -2.77 1.88 10.97
N GLU A 58 -3.51 0.77 10.85
CA GLU A 58 -3.19 -0.32 9.94
C GLU A 58 -3.31 0.12 8.47
N LEU A 59 -4.39 0.84 8.13
CA LEU A 59 -4.58 1.37 6.77
C LEU A 59 -3.61 2.51 6.46
N ALA A 60 -3.32 3.36 7.45
CA ALA A 60 -2.34 4.43 7.28
C ALA A 60 -0.93 3.88 7.05
N ALA A 61 -0.49 2.92 7.85
CA ALA A 61 0.81 2.26 7.70
C ALA A 61 0.91 1.52 6.36
N ALA A 62 -0.16 0.82 5.94
CA ALA A 62 -0.20 0.14 4.66
C ALA A 62 -0.06 1.11 3.48
N TRP A 63 -0.78 2.24 3.52
CA TRP A 63 -0.68 3.27 2.49
C TRP A 63 0.74 3.87 2.43
N GLU A 64 1.37 4.18 3.56
CA GLU A 64 2.76 4.67 3.58
C GLU A 64 3.76 3.62 3.10
N LEU A 65 3.53 2.34 3.40
CA LEU A 65 4.33 1.23 2.85
C LEU A 65 4.21 1.19 1.32
N GLY A 66 3.01 1.33 0.78
CA GLY A 66 2.77 1.41 -0.67
C GLY A 66 3.53 2.56 -1.33
N ARG A 67 3.51 3.74 -0.70
CA ARG A 67 4.31 4.89 -1.17
C ARG A 67 5.81 4.62 -1.14
N SER A 68 6.29 3.99 -0.07
CA SER A 68 7.70 3.65 0.08
C SER A 68 8.15 2.68 -1.01
N PHE A 69 7.31 1.69 -1.34
CA PHE A 69 7.58 0.79 -2.47
C PHE A 69 7.55 1.50 -3.83
N ALA A 70 6.62 2.42 -4.05
CA ALA A 70 6.64 3.22 -5.27
C ALA A 70 7.92 4.07 -5.37
N ALA A 71 8.39 4.65 -4.26
CA ALA A 71 9.65 5.41 -4.22
C ALA A 71 10.87 4.56 -4.59
N VAL A 72 10.99 3.36 -4.00
CA VAL A 72 12.07 2.41 -4.33
C VAL A 72 11.99 1.96 -5.79
N SER A 73 10.77 1.70 -6.29
CA SER A 73 10.58 1.32 -7.70
C SER A 73 11.00 2.45 -8.65
N ASP A 74 10.67 3.69 -8.34
CA ASP A 74 11.02 4.87 -9.14
C ASP A 74 12.55 5.10 -9.12
N GLU A 75 13.19 4.87 -7.97
CA GLU A 75 14.65 4.91 -7.83
C GLU A 75 15.33 3.83 -8.69
N MET A 76 14.83 2.59 -8.66
CA MET A 76 15.34 1.50 -9.48
C MET A 76 15.12 1.76 -10.98
N GLU A 77 13.98 2.33 -11.36
CA GLU A 77 13.68 2.70 -12.75
C GLU A 77 14.65 3.76 -13.29
N GLY A 78 15.12 4.67 -12.43
CA GLY A 78 16.15 5.67 -12.75
C GLY A 78 17.59 5.16 -12.67
N CYS A 79 17.82 3.94 -12.19
CA CYS A 79 19.16 3.43 -11.92
C CYS A 79 19.82 2.81 -13.15
N THR A 80 20.88 3.43 -13.65
CA THR A 80 21.67 2.90 -14.78
C THR A 80 22.32 1.54 -14.49
N GLY A 81 22.55 1.25 -13.20
CA GLY A 81 23.04 -0.06 -12.76
C GLY A 81 21.99 -1.15 -12.94
N CYS A 82 20.73 -0.87 -12.58
CA CYS A 82 19.60 -1.80 -12.77
C CYS A 82 19.31 -2.05 -14.26
N HIS A 83 19.50 -1.03 -15.11
CA HIS A 83 19.20 -1.09 -16.53
C HIS A 83 20.45 -1.23 -17.41
N ASN A 84 21.51 -1.89 -16.91
CA ASN A 84 22.69 -2.12 -17.74
C ASN A 84 22.42 -3.21 -18.80
N ASP A 85 22.95 -3.02 -20.00
CA ASP A 85 22.80 -4.00 -21.11
C ASP A 85 23.69 -5.24 -20.95
N ARG A 86 24.44 -5.35 -19.85
CA ARG A 86 25.44 -6.41 -19.61
C ARG A 86 24.91 -7.57 -18.79
N GLY A 87 23.74 -7.42 -18.17
CA GLY A 87 23.18 -8.39 -17.23
C GLY A 87 24.00 -8.49 -15.93
N GLU A 88 24.79 -7.47 -15.60
CA GLU A 88 25.55 -7.40 -14.36
C GLU A 88 24.60 -7.03 -13.20
N PRO A 89 24.73 -7.64 -12.01
CA PRO A 89 23.93 -7.23 -10.85
C PRO A 89 24.12 -5.75 -10.51
N CYS A 90 23.04 -5.08 -10.12
CA CYS A 90 23.12 -3.68 -9.72
C CYS A 90 23.90 -3.56 -8.40
N PRO A 91 24.95 -2.72 -8.31
CA PRO A 91 25.73 -2.58 -7.07
C PRO A 91 24.95 -1.90 -5.93
N TYR A 92 23.78 -1.31 -6.20
CA TYR A 92 22.98 -0.56 -5.23
C TYR A 92 21.70 -1.28 -4.81
N HIS A 93 21.06 -2.03 -5.72
CA HIS A 93 19.72 -2.58 -5.51
C HIS A 93 19.66 -4.11 -5.45
N GLY A 94 20.78 -4.81 -5.66
CA GLY A 94 20.92 -6.25 -5.44
C GLY A 94 20.38 -7.11 -6.55
#